data_AF-A0A4R1I6R5-F1
#
_entry.id   AF-A0A4R1I6R5-F1
#
_cell.length_a   1.000
_cell.length_b   1.000
_cell.length_c   1.000
_cell.angle_alpha   90.00
_cell.angle_beta   90.00
_cell.angle_gamma   90.00
#
_symmetry.space_group_name_H-M   'P 1'
#
loop_
_entity.id
_entity.type
_entity.pdbx_description
1 polymer ?
#
loop_
_entity_poly.entity_id
_entity_poly.type
_entity_poly.pdbx_seq_one_letter_code
_entity_poly.pdbx_strand_id
1 'polypeptide(L)' 'MPDGVSTTNQPLFQEREQVDGRCPRCGAEDLRRYPVNSEGGWFDVVKCQSCLASVERERGPRLGPIQLLSDQM' A
#
# COMPACT_ATOMS: atom_id res chain seq x y z
N MET A 1 32.96 -15.10 -23.86
CA MET A 1 31.57 -15.25 -23.41
C MET A 1 30.89 -13.91 -23.64
N PRO A 2 29.81 -13.79 -24.42
CA PRO A 2 29.14 -12.51 -24.57
C PRO A 2 28.35 -12.20 -23.29
N ASP A 3 28.51 -10.97 -22.78
CA ASP A 3 27.80 -10.44 -21.62
C ASP A 3 26.31 -10.28 -21.96
N GLY A 4 25.49 -11.20 -21.46
CA GLY A 4 24.04 -11.18 -21.65
C GLY A 4 23.41 -10.07 -20.83
N VAL A 5 23.01 -8.97 -21.49
CA VAL A 5 22.15 -7.94 -20.90
C VAL A 5 20.80 -8.57 -20.54
N SER A 6 20.57 -8.80 -19.25
CA SER A 6 19.28 -9.23 -18.73
C SER A 6 18.32 -8.04 -18.73
N THR A 7 17.49 -7.93 -19.77
CA THR A 7 16.40 -6.97 -19.83
C THR A 7 15.31 -7.40 -18.85
N THR A 8 15.37 -6.91 -17.61
CA THR A 8 14.28 -7.11 -16.64
C THR A 8 13.21 -6.05 -16.84
N ASN A 9 11.94 -6.46 -16.73
CA ASN A 9 10.81 -5.54 -16.83
C ASN A 9 10.82 -4.55 -15.65
N GLN A 10 10.30 -3.34 -15.86
CA GLN A 10 10.23 -2.34 -14.79
C GLN A 10 9.41 -2.86 -13.60
N PRO A 11 9.87 -2.61 -12.34
CA PRO A 11 9.14 -3.04 -11.17
C PRO A 11 7.82 -2.28 -11.06
N LEU A 12 6.74 -3.01 -10.77
CA LEU A 12 5.47 -2.40 -10.43
C LEU A 12 5.57 -1.77 -9.04
N PHE A 13 5.17 -0.50 -8.93
CA PHE A 13 5.03 0.19 -7.66
C PHE A 13 3.56 0.38 -7.33
N GLN A 14 3.23 0.28 -6.04
CA GLN A 14 1.93 0.68 -5.53
C GLN A 14 2.01 2.13 -5.12
N GLU A 15 1.05 2.94 -5.56
CA GLU A 15 0.97 4.33 -5.15
C GLU A 15 0.62 4.44 -3.66
N ARG A 16 1.19 5.46 -3.00
CA ARG A 16 1.05 5.68 -1.56
C ARG A 16 0.78 7.17 -1.33
N GLU A 17 -0.49 7.50 -1.19
CA GLU A 17 -0.96 8.87 -1.02
C GLU A 17 -0.45 9.46 0.30
N GLN A 18 0.01 10.71 0.29
CA GLN A 18 0.35 11.42 1.51
C GLN A 18 -0.91 11.73 2.33
N VAL A 19 -0.83 11.53 3.65
CA VAL A 19 -1.89 11.95 4.57
C VAL A 19 -1.29 12.93 5.57
N ASP A 20 -1.97 14.05 5.78
CA ASP A 20 -1.56 15.06 6.74
C ASP A 20 -1.70 14.55 8.19
N GLY A 21 -0.85 15.08 9.07
CA GLY A 21 -0.90 14.80 10.51
C GLY A 21 0.31 14.04 11.03
N ARG A 22 0.30 13.77 12.34
CA ARG A 22 1.40 13.12 13.07
C ARG A 22 1.05 11.71 13.46
N CYS A 23 2.02 10.81 13.34
CA CYS A 23 1.90 9.47 13.88
C CYS A 23 1.70 9.53 15.42
N PRO A 24 0.62 8.95 15.98
CA PRO A 24 0.36 8.98 17.41
C PRO A 24 1.37 8.14 18.22
N ARG A 25 2.14 7.28 17.56
CA ARG A 25 3.15 6.43 18.20
C ARG A 25 4.53 7.08 18.28
N CYS A 26 5.00 7.73 17.19
CA CYS A 26 6.36 8.24 17.09
C CYS A 26 6.46 9.74 16.79
N GLY A 27 5.34 10.42 16.56
CA GLY A 27 5.29 11.86 16.29
C GLY A 27 5.68 12.31 14.88
N ALA A 28 6.15 11.40 14.01
CA ALA A 28 6.55 11.73 12.64
C ALA A 28 5.36 12.14 11.74
N GLU A 29 5.59 13.11 10.84
CA GLU A 29 4.64 13.62 9.84
C GLU A 29 4.81 12.91 8.48
N ASP A 30 4.96 11.58 8.51
CA ASP A 30 5.11 10.76 7.30
C ASP A 30 4.10 9.62 7.31
N LEU A 31 2.82 10.01 7.21
CA LEU A 31 1.69 9.10 7.07
C LEU A 31 1.38 8.90 5.59
N ARG A 32 1.13 7.64 5.21
CA ARG A 32 0.71 7.28 3.85
C ARG A 32 -0.52 6.39 3.86
N ARG A 33 -1.45 6.64 2.94
CA ARG A 33 -2.59 5.77 2.65
C ARG A 33 -2.29 4.88 1.45
N TYR A 34 -2.54 3.57 1.59
CA TYR A 34 -2.35 2.59 0.51
C TYR A 34 -2.99 1.23 0.85
N PRO A 35 -3.29 0.39 -0.16
CA PRO A 35 -3.77 -0.96 0.09
C PRO A 35 -2.66 -1.89 0.58
N VAL A 36 -2.99 -2.78 1.51
CA VAL A 36 -2.09 -3.83 2.03
C VAL A 36 -2.82 -5.16 2.08
N ASN A 37 -2.17 -6.20 1.53
CA ASN A 37 -2.60 -7.58 1.77
C ASN A 37 -1.98 -8.09 3.08
N SER A 38 -2.80 -8.67 3.95
CA SER A 38 -2.38 -9.31 5.19
C SER A 38 -3.19 -10.58 5.42
N GLU A 39 -2.93 -11.31 6.51
CA GLU A 39 -3.63 -12.57 6.83
C GLU A 39 -5.16 -12.43 6.78
N GLY A 40 -5.71 -11.27 7.15
CA GLY A 40 -7.16 -11.00 7.10
C GLY A 40 -7.72 -10.57 5.73
N GLY A 41 -6.91 -10.63 4.67
CA GLY A 41 -7.22 -10.13 3.34
C GLY A 41 -6.66 -8.73 3.08
N TRP A 42 -7.28 -8.03 2.13
CA TRP A 42 -6.93 -6.67 1.76
C TRP A 42 -7.50 -5.64 2.73
N PHE A 43 -6.70 -4.61 3.02
CA PHE A 43 -7.07 -3.47 3.82
C PHE A 43 -6.58 -2.19 3.17
N ASP A 44 -7.39 -1.15 3.22
CA ASP A 44 -6.92 0.21 3.01
C ASP A 44 -6.41 0.72 4.36
N VAL A 45 -5.13 1.08 4.40
CA VAL A 45 -4.46 1.47 5.64
C VAL A 45 -3.91 2.87 5.55
N VAL A 46 -3.87 3.56 6.67
CA VAL A 46 -2.97 4.70 6.87
C VAL A 46 -1.84 4.22 7.78
N LYS A 47 -0.59 4.31 7.30
CA LYS A 47 0.59 3.84 8.02
C LYS A 47 1.67 4.92 8.09
N CYS A 48 2.29 5.02 9.26
CA CYS A 48 3.51 5.77 9.42
C CYS A 48 4.68 5.07 8.73
N GLN A 49 5.39 5.79 7.86
CA GLN A 49 6.53 5.24 7.14
C GLN A 49 7.79 5.16 8.00
N SER A 50 7.88 5.94 9.07
CA SER A 50 9.04 5.92 9.98
C SER A 50 8.99 4.76 10.96
N CYS A 51 7.82 4.43 11.54
CA CYS A 51 7.70 3.40 12.59
C CYS A 51 6.75 2.23 12.26
N LEU A 52 6.17 2.23 11.06
CA LEU A 52 5.30 1.19 10.49
C LEU A 52 3.97 0.94 11.23
N ALA A 53 3.66 1.74 12.26
CA ALA A 53 2.37 1.70 12.94
C ALA A 53 1.23 2.00 11.96
N SER A 54 0.18 1.17 11.99
CA SER A 54 -1.09 1.47 11.32
C SER A 54 -1.87 2.42 12.22
N VAL A 55 -2.22 3.60 11.72
CA VAL A 55 -3.06 4.56 12.44
C VAL A 55 -4.54 4.38 12.11
N GLU A 56 -4.83 3.83 10.93
CA GLU A 56 -6.17 3.48 10.47
C GLU A 56 -6.11 2.18 9.66
N ARG A 57 -7.21 1.41 9.69
CA ARG A 57 -7.32 0.11 9.02
C ARG A 57 -8.78 -0.17 8.66
N GLU A 58 -9.08 -0.13 7.37
CA GLU A 58 -10.41 -0.43 6.82
C GLU A 58 -10.34 -1.68 5.94
N ARG A 59 -11.39 -2.52 5.94
CA ARG A 59 -11.41 -3.70 5.05
C ARG A 59 -11.54 -3.24 3.60
N GLY A 60 -10.58 -3.64 2.78
CA GLY A 60 -10.61 -3.37 1.35
C GLY A 60 -11.41 -4.42 0.57
N PRO A 61 -11.51 -4.26 -0.76
CA PRO A 61 -12.15 -5.23 -1.64
C PRO A 61 -11.47 -6.60 -1.60
N ARG A 62 -12.22 -7.66 -1.92
CA ARG A 62 -11.70 -9.05 -1.90
C ARG A 62 -10.45 -9.24 -2.77
N LEU A 63 -10.36 -8.50 -3.87
CA LEU A 63 -9.27 -8.57 -4.84
C LEU A 63 -8.36 -7.32 -4.82
N GLY A 64 -8.36 -6.57 -3.72
CA GLY A 64 -7.49 -5.41 -3.54
C GLY A 64 -7.75 -4.32 -4.59
N PRO A 65 -6.73 -3.90 -5.36
CA PRO A 65 -6.89 -2.82 -6.35
C PRO A 65 -7.65 -3.26 -7.62
N ILE A 66 -8.04 -4.53 -7.74
CA ILE A 66 -8.82 -5.01 -8.88
C ILE A 66 -10.31 -4.81 -8.56
N GLN A 67 -10.93 -3.85 -9.24
CA GLN A 67 -12.37 -3.64 -9.17
C GLN A 67 -13.08 -4.57 -10.18
N LEU A 68 -13.96 -5.46 -9.70
CA LEU A 68 -14.78 -6.26 -10.60
C LEU A 68 -15.98 -5.43 -11.09
N LEU A 69 -16.45 -5.70 -12.31
CA LEU A 69 -17.71 -5.12 -12.81
C LEU A 69 -18.90 -5.48 -11.90
N SER A 70 -18.87 -6.67 -11.31
CA SER A 70 -19.90 -7.13 -10.37
C SER A 70 -19.95 -6.34 -9.07
N ASP A 71 -18.87 -5.65 -8.70
CA ASP A 71 -18.80 -4.86 -7.48
C ASP A 71 -19.41 -3.46 -7.66
N GLN A 72 -19.84 -3.11 -8.87
CA GLN A 72 -20.42 -1.80 -9.24
C GLN A 72 -21.94 -1.84 -9.45
N MET A 73 -22.58 -3.00 -9.22
CA MET A 73 -24.04 -3.18 -9.36
C MET A 73 -24.78 -2.91 -8.06
#